data_AF-A0A3Q0INM1-F1
#
_entry.id   AF-A0A3Q0INM1-F1
#
_cell.length_a   1.000
_cell.length_b   1.000
_cell.length_c   1.000
_cell.angle_alpha   90.00
_cell.angle_beta   90.00
_cell.angle_gamma   90.00
#
_symmetry.space_group_name_H-M   'P 1'
#
loop_
_entity.id
_entity.type
_entity.pdbx_description
1 polymer ?
#
loop_
_entity_poly.entity_id
_entity_poly.type
_entity_poly.pdbx_seq_one_letter_code
_entity_poly.pdbx_strand_id
1 'polypeptide(L)'
;MTMLSVIQDSLGIQDREWMKDFLSLNGFGVLLESLAKLETRTSSVVTVSAQVQCAGCLHALVNSADGIQYLIENTDDTRKLVNCKSLEV
;
A
#
# COMPACT_ATOMS: atom_id res chain seq x y z
N MET A 1 -18.27 3.75 1.84
CA MET A 1 -17.10 3.14 2.49
C MET A 1 -16.21 2.61 1.38
N THR A 2 -15.13 3.31 1.07
CA THR A 2 -14.22 2.93 -0.04
C THR A 2 -13.36 1.75 0.41
N MET A 3 -13.08 0.82 -0.50
CA MET A 3 -12.26 -0.38 -0.23
C MET A 3 -10.90 -0.04 0.39
N LEU A 4 -10.31 1.11 0.04
CA LEU A 4 -9.06 1.64 0.63
C LEU A 4 -9.16 1.95 2.13
N SER A 5 -10.32 2.43 2.60
CA SER A 5 -10.52 2.72 4.02
C SER A 5 -10.53 1.44 4.86
N VAL A 6 -11.03 0.33 4.31
CA VAL A 6 -11.03 -0.98 4.97
C VAL A 6 -9.61 -1.51 5.07
N ILE A 7 -8.83 -1.40 3.99
CA ILE A 7 -7.43 -1.80 3.96
C ILE A 7 -6.61 -0.99 4.97
N GLN A 8 -6.83 0.33 5.05
CA GLN A 8 -6.14 1.19 6.01
C GLN A 8 -6.50 0.83 7.46
N ASP A 9 -7.76 0.54 7.74
CA ASP A 9 -8.21 0.16 9.08
C ASP A 9 -7.63 -1.20 9.48
N SER A 10 -7.62 -2.17 8.56
CA SER A 10 -7.04 -3.50 8.79
C SER A 10 -5.50 -3.54 8.81
N LEU A 11 -4.82 -2.53 8.27
CA LEU A 11 -3.38 -2.33 8.46
C LEU A 11 -3.05 -1.56 9.73
N GLY A 12 -3.93 -0.65 10.16
CA GLY A 12 -3.80 0.14 11.38
C GLY A 12 -4.11 -0.66 12.65
N ILE A 13 -5.10 -1.54 12.57
CA ILE A 13 -5.26 -2.66 13.49
C ILE A 13 -4.18 -3.66 13.06
N GLN A 14 -3.21 -3.99 13.92
CA GLN A 14 -2.11 -4.92 13.56
C GLN A 14 -2.60 -6.37 13.41
N ASP A 15 -3.56 -6.61 12.52
CA ASP A 15 -4.10 -7.91 12.22
C ASP A 15 -3.13 -8.64 11.28
N ARG A 16 -2.27 -9.45 11.90
CA ARG A 16 -1.17 -10.14 11.21
C ARG A 16 -1.67 -11.23 10.26
N GLU A 17 -2.81 -11.85 10.55
CA GLU A 17 -3.40 -12.85 9.66
C GLU A 17 -3.99 -12.18 8.42
N TRP A 18 -4.76 -11.11 8.62
CA TRP A 18 -5.29 -10.31 7.52
C TRP A 18 -4.18 -9.75 6.64
N MET A 19 -3.09 -9.22 7.22
CA MET A 19 -1.95 -8.69 6.46
C MET A 19 -1.27 -9.80 5.63
N LYS A 20 -1.10 -10.99 6.18
CA LYS A 20 -0.52 -12.14 5.45
C LYS A 20 -1.42 -12.63 4.32
N ASP A 21 -2.73 -12.69 4.52
CA ASP A 21 -3.68 -13.06 3.47
C ASP A 21 -3.74 -11.99 2.37
N PHE A 22 -3.78 -10.72 2.75
CA PHE A 22 -3.73 -9.59 1.82
C PHE A 22 -2.48 -9.63 0.93
N LEU A 23 -1.32 -9.88 1.55
CA LEU A 23 -0.04 -10.00 0.85
C LEU A 23 0.02 -11.26 -0.02
N SER A 24 -0.45 -12.41 0.49
CA SER A 24 -0.51 -13.67 -0.27
C SER A 24 -1.41 -13.58 -1.51
N LEU A 25 -2.42 -12.73 -1.49
CA LEU A 25 -3.33 -12.47 -2.61
C LEU A 25 -2.83 -11.37 -3.56
N ASN A 26 -1.55 -11.00 -3.51
CA ASN A 26 -0.97 -9.94 -4.33
C ASN A 26 -1.65 -8.56 -4.10
N GLY A 27 -2.21 -8.33 -2.91
CA GLY A 27 -2.86 -7.06 -2.56
C GLY A 27 -1.89 -5.88 -2.63
N PHE A 28 -0.60 -6.13 -2.37
CA PHE A 28 0.47 -5.15 -2.51
C PHE A 28 0.68 -4.68 -3.95
N GLY A 29 0.74 -5.61 -4.92
CA GLY A 29 0.85 -5.27 -6.33
C GLY A 29 -0.36 -4.47 -6.84
N VAL A 30 -1.56 -4.79 -6.35
CA VAL A 30 -2.80 -4.06 -6.68
C VAL A 30 -2.79 -2.63 -6.10
N LEU A 31 -2.27 -2.45 -4.87
CA LEU A 31 -2.07 -1.13 -4.27
C LEU A 31 -1.11 -0.27 -5.11
N LEU A 32 0.04 -0.83 -5.49
CA LEU A 32 1.03 -0.14 -6.32
C LEU A 32 0.49 0.21 -7.70
N GLU A 33 -0.24 -0.71 -8.35
CA GLU A 33 -0.85 -0.45 -9.66
C GLU A 33 -1.93 0.64 -9.57
N SER A 34 -2.74 0.59 -8.51
CA SER A 34 -3.74 1.63 -8.24
C SER A 34 -3.09 2.98 -8.02
N LEU A 35 -1.97 3.03 -7.29
CA LEU A 35 -1.21 4.24 -7.03
C LEU A 35 -0.58 4.81 -8.32
N ALA A 36 0.05 3.97 -9.14
CA ALA A 36 0.60 4.37 -10.45
C ALA A 36 -0.49 4.90 -11.42
N LYS A 37 -1.69 4.29 -11.38
CA LYS A 37 -2.87 4.77 -12.15
C LYS A 37 -3.43 6.09 -11.62
N LEU A 38 -3.22 6.41 -10.34
CA LEU A 38 -3.63 7.67 -9.74
C LEU A 38 -2.61 8.79 -9.99
N GLU A 39 -1.31 8.48 -9.94
CA GLU A 39 -0.22 9.43 -10.27
C GLU A 39 -0.27 9.92 -11.73
N THR A 40 -0.85 9.13 -12.64
CA THR A 40 -0.98 9.46 -14.07
C THR A 40 -2.26 10.25 -14.40
N ARG A 41 -3.19 10.42 -13.46
CA ARG A 41 -4.43 11.19 -13.67
C ARG A 41 -4.30 12.62 -13.16
N THR A 42 -5.01 13.54 -13.80
CA THR A 42 -5.15 14.92 -13.32
C THR A 42 -5.78 14.94 -11.93
N SER A 43 -5.15 15.65 -11.00
CA SER A 43 -5.46 15.62 -9.57
C SER A 43 -6.88 16.14 -9.29
N SER A 44 -7.78 15.21 -8.97
CA SER A 44 -9.06 15.50 -8.33
C SER A 44 -8.91 15.26 -6.81
N VAL A 45 -9.67 15.98 -5.99
CA VAL A 45 -9.68 15.79 -4.52
C VAL A 45 -9.91 14.31 -4.15
N VAL A 46 -10.69 13.58 -4.97
CA VAL A 46 -10.93 12.14 -4.79
C VAL A 46 -9.68 11.30 -5.12
N THR A 47 -8.93 11.64 -6.17
CA THR A 47 -7.72 10.89 -6.54
C THR A 47 -6.57 11.17 -5.56
N VAL A 48 -6.46 12.41 -5.07
CA VAL A 48 -5.49 12.78 -4.03
C VAL A 48 -5.80 12.08 -2.71
N SER A 49 -7.07 12.00 -2.31
CA SER A 49 -7.46 11.25 -1.10
C SER A 49 -7.11 9.76 -1.21
N ALA A 50 -7.34 9.14 -2.38
CA ALA A 50 -6.95 7.75 -2.62
C ALA A 50 -5.43 7.57 -2.62
N GLN A 51 -4.65 8.50 -3.19
CA GLN A 51 -3.18 8.47 -3.12
C GLN A 51 -2.68 8.55 -1.68
N VAL A 52 -3.20 9.48 -0.87
CA VAL A 52 -2.80 9.63 0.54
C VAL A 52 -3.17 8.39 1.35
N GLN A 53 -4.33 7.79 1.11
CA GLN A 53 -4.73 6.53 1.76
C GLN A 53 -3.80 5.37 1.34
N CYS A 54 -3.47 5.24 0.06
CA CYS A 54 -2.50 4.24 -0.41
C CYS A 54 -1.12 4.42 0.22
N ALA A 55 -0.60 5.66 0.25
CA ALA A 55 0.67 5.96 0.89
C ALA A 55 0.64 5.63 2.40
N GLY A 56 -0.46 5.92 3.09
CA GLY A 56 -0.67 5.53 4.48
C GLY A 56 -0.66 4.01 4.70
N CYS A 57 -1.27 3.24 3.78
CA CYS A 57 -1.25 1.79 3.81
C CYS A 57 0.18 1.24 3.61
N LEU A 58 0.93 1.80 2.66
CA LEU A 58 2.33 1.45 2.44
C LEU A 58 3.18 1.78 3.68
N HIS A 59 2.96 2.95 4.28
CA HIS A 59 3.67 3.36 5.49
C HIS A 59 3.37 2.45 6.68
N ALA A 60 2.11 2.03 6.87
CA ALA A 60 1.74 1.05 7.90
C ALA A 60 2.37 -0.33 7.66
N LEU A 61 2.47 -0.75 6.39
CA LEU A 61 3.08 -2.01 6.00
C LEU A 61 4.59 -2.02 6.24
N VAL A 62 5.32 -0.98 5.82
CA VAL A 62 6.77 -0.87 6.08
C VAL A 62 7.08 -0.67 7.57
N ASN A 63 6.13 -0.20 8.37
CA ASN A 63 6.28 -0.05 9.82
C ASN A 63 5.82 -1.30 10.61
N SER A 64 5.45 -2.38 9.92
CA SER A 64 5.08 -3.67 10.50
C SER A 64 6.20 -4.69 10.28
N ALA A 65 6.53 -5.48 11.31
CA ALA A 65 7.56 -6.53 11.22
C ALA A 65 7.23 -7.57 10.14
N ASP A 66 5.96 -8.00 10.05
CA ASP A 66 5.50 -8.93 9.01
C ASP A 66 5.55 -8.31 7.61
N GLY A 67 5.28 -7.01 7.49
CA GLY A 67 5.36 -6.28 6.21
C GLY A 67 6.80 -6.10 5.73
N ILE A 68 7.74 -5.78 6.62
CA ILE A 68 9.18 -5.76 6.32
C ILE A 68 9.67 -7.16 5.91
N GLN A 69 9.25 -8.20 6.63
CA GLN A 69 9.63 -9.58 6.30
C GLN A 69 9.15 -9.97 4.90
N TYR A 70 7.90 -9.64 4.55
CA TYR A 70 7.37 -9.84 3.20
C TYR A 70 8.16 -9.10 2.13
N LEU A 71 8.56 -7.85 2.39
CA LEU A 71 9.36 -7.04 1.45
C LEU A 71 10.77 -7.61 1.23
N ILE A 72 11.38 -8.20 2.27
CA ILE A 72 12.66 -8.90 2.16
C ILE A 72 12.52 -10.15 1.29
N GLU A 73 11.44 -10.90 1.44
CA GLU A 73 11.13 -12.10 0.66
C GLU A 73 10.72 -11.77 -0.79
N ASN A 74 10.10 -10.61 -1.02
CA ASN A 74 9.57 -10.17 -2.32
C ASN A 74 10.31 -8.92 -2.82
N THR A 75 11.55 -9.11 -3.26
CA THR A 75 12.45 -8.03 -3.70
C THR A 75 11.96 -7.25 -4.94
N ASP A 76 11.14 -7.86 -5.80
CA ASP A 76 10.53 -7.18 -6.95
C ASP A 76 9.52 -6.11 -6.50
N ASP A 77 8.75 -6.43 -5.47
CA ASP A 77 7.77 -5.55 -4.83
C ASP A 77 8.47 -4.42 -4.06
N THR A 78 9.58 -4.73 -3.38
CA THR A 78 10.46 -3.73 -2.76
C THR A 78 11.03 -2.75 -3.80
N ARG A 79 11.43 -3.24 -4.97
CA ARG A 79 11.95 -2.38 -6.05
C ARG A 79 10.87 -1.43 -6.59
N LYS A 80 9.63 -1.91 -6.74
CA LYS A 80 8.50 -1.08 -7.14
C LYS A 80 8.17 -0.03 -6.07
N LEU A 81 8.27 -0.39 -4.79
CA LEU A 81 8.07 0.52 -3.66
C LEU A 81 9.11 1.64 -3.66
N VAL A 82 10.40 1.31 -3.82
CA VAL A 82 11.49 2.30 -3.88
C VAL A 82 11.35 3.22 -5.10
N ASN A 83 10.81 2.72 -6.20
CA ASN A 83 10.55 3.51 -7.41
C ASN A 83 9.24 4.33 -7.32
N CYS A 84 8.45 4.14 -6.25
CA CYS A 84 7.21 4.87 -6.03
C CYS A 84 7.51 6.19 -5.32
N LYS A 85 7.38 7.30 -6.04
CA LYS A 85 7.73 8.65 -5.56
C LYS A 85 6.82 9.16 -4.45
N SER A 86 5.68 8.50 -4.22
CA SER A 86 4.69 8.91 -3.22
C SER A 86 5.14 8.70 -1.76
N LEU A 87 6.29 8.07 -1.50
CA LEU A 87 6.89 7.91 -0.16
C LEU A 87 7.96 8.98 0.16
N GLU A 88 8.31 9.87 -0.79
CA GLU A 88 9.17 11.03 -0.53
C GLU A 88 8.33 12.18 0.08
N VAL A 89 8.07 12.11 1.39
CA VAL A 89 7.60 13.25 2.21
C VAL A 89 8.41 13.32 3.50
#